data_AF-A0A537BTA6-F1
#
_entry.id   AF-A0A537BTA6-F1
#
_cell.length_a   1.000
_cell.length_b   1.000
_cell.length_c   1.000
_cell.angle_alpha   90.00
_cell.angle_beta   90.00
_cell.angle_gamma   90.00
#
_symmetry.space_group_name_H-M   'P 1'
#
loop_
_entity.id
_entity.type
_entity.pdbx_description
1 polymer ?
#
loop_
_entity_poly.entity_id
_entity_poly.type
_entity_poly.pdbx_seq_one_letter_code
_entity_poly.pdbx_strand_id
1 'polypeptide(L)' 'MREFSRIKRLPAYVFNITNELKMAARRRGDDIIDLSMGNPDGPTPRHIV' A
#
# COMPACT_ATOMS: atom_id res chain seq x y z
N MET A 1 -12.95 24.79 9.34
CA MET A 1 -12.69 23.66 8.43
C MET A 1 -13.90 22.75 8.46
N ARG A 2 -14.53 22.44 7.32
CA ARG A 2 -15.74 21.58 7.29
C ARG A 2 -15.30 20.13 7.45
N GLU A 3 -15.76 19.45 8.49
CA GLU A 3 -15.47 18.03 8.68
C GLU A 3 -16.47 17.13 7.95
N PHE A 4 -15.97 16.08 7.29
CA PHE A 4 -16.79 15.14 6.54
C PHE A 4 -17.13 13.91 7.40
N SER A 5 -18.42 13.70 7.67
CA SER A 5 -18.91 12.60 8.51
C SER A 5 -18.54 11.20 8.02
N ARG A 6 -18.33 11.02 6.70
CA ARG A 6 -17.90 9.75 6.09
C ARG A 6 -16.48 9.35 6.46
N ILE A 7 -15.56 10.31 6.60
CA ILE A 7 -14.15 10.03 6.91
C ILE A 7 -14.03 9.40 8.30
N LYS A 8 -14.83 9.87 9.27
CA LYS A 8 -14.86 9.35 10.65
C LYS A 8 -15.34 7.89 10.76
N ARG A 9 -15.92 7.33 9.71
CA ARG A 9 -16.47 5.97 9.68
C ARG A 9 -15.60 5.00 8.88
N LEU A 10 -14.50 5.47 8.29
CA LEU A 10 -13.61 4.58 7.56
C LEU A 10 -12.93 3.64 8.56
N PRO A 11 -12.98 2.32 8.33
CA PRO A 11 -12.22 1.38 9.14
C PRO A 11 -10.74 1.62 8.96
N ALA A 12 -9.95 1.18 9.94
CA ALA A 12 -8.49 1.19 9.81
C ALA A 12 -8.05 0.37 8.59
N TYR A 13 -7.02 0.84 7.89
CA TYR A 13 -6.44 0.09 6.80
C TYR A 13 -5.68 -1.12 7.34
N VAL A 14 -6.22 -2.31 7.04
CA VAL A 14 -5.78 -3.59 7.63
C VAL A 14 -4.30 -3.87 7.36
N PHE A 15 -3.75 -3.37 6.25
CA PHE A 15 -2.37 -3.63 5.84
C PHE A 15 -1.36 -2.59 6.33
N ASN A 16 -1.75 -1.63 7.21
CA ASN A 16 -0.81 -0.63 7.72
C ASN A 16 0.38 -1.27 8.44
N ILE A 17 0.10 -2.21 9.36
CA ILE A 17 1.14 -2.83 10.21
C ILE A 17 2.12 -3.65 9.35
N THR A 18 1.61 -4.46 8.41
CA THR A 18 2.47 -5.25 7.53
C THR A 18 3.30 -4.38 6.60
N ASN A 19 2.75 -3.25 6.14
CA ASN A 19 3.50 -2.29 5.34
C ASN A 19 4.61 -1.61 6.14
N GLU A 20 4.36 -1.22 7.39
CA GLU A 20 5.40 -0.66 8.27
C GLU A 20 6.53 -1.67 8.53
N LEU A 21 6.19 -2.91 8.85
CA LEU A 21 7.17 -4.00 9.05
C LEU A 21 8.00 -4.26 7.80
N LYS A 22 7.35 -4.34 6.63
CA LYS A 22 8.02 -4.49 5.32
C LYS A 22 9.00 -3.35 5.07
N MET A 23 8.57 -2.10 5.31
CA MET A 23 9.42 -0.93 5.09
C MET A 23 10.60 -0.90 6.05
N ALA A 24 10.40 -1.28 7.32
CA ALA A 24 11.49 -1.41 8.28
C ALA A 24 12.51 -2.48 7.86
N ALA A 25 12.04 -3.64 7.37
CA ALA A 25 12.92 -4.70 6.88
C ALA A 25 13.73 -4.29 5.65
N ARG A 26 13.09 -3.67 4.65
CA ARG A 26 13.78 -3.11 3.48
C ARG A 26 14.87 -2.09 3.88
N ARG A 27 14.60 -1.24 4.88
CA ARG A 27 15.59 -0.25 5.36
C ARG A 27 16.79 -0.88 6.06
N ARG A 28 16.66 -2.09 6.60
CA ARG A 28 17.79 -2.85 7.17
C ARG A 28 18.63 -3.56 6.10
N GLY A 29 18.19 -3.56 4.84
CA GLY A 29 18.84 -4.28 3.75
C GLY A 29 18.38 -5.73 3.62
N ASP A 30 17.29 -6.13 4.28
CA ASP A 30 16.71 -7.46 4.10
C ASP A 30 16.16 -7.58 2.67
N ASP A 31 16.38 -8.74 2.02
CA ASP A 31 15.74 -9.07 0.74
C ASP A 31 14.29 -9.52 1.00
N ILE A 32 13.32 -8.78 0.45
CA ILE A 32 11.91 -8.92 0.78
C ILE A 32 11.08 -9.17 -0.48
N ILE A 33 10.44 -10.34 -0.50
CA ILE A 33 9.40 -10.69 -1.49
C ILE A 33 8.04 -10.22 -0.96
N ASP A 34 7.38 -9.30 -1.69
CA ASP A 34 6.10 -8.71 -1.29
C ASP A 34 4.95 -9.22 -2.18
N LEU A 35 4.10 -10.08 -1.61
CA LEU A 35 2.91 -10.65 -2.27
C LEU A 35 1.59 -10.08 -1.73
N SER A 36 1.62 -8.92 -1.06
CA SER A 36 0.50 -8.44 -0.23
C SER A 36 -0.61 -7.68 -0.97
N MET A 37 -0.31 -7.07 -2.13
CA MET A 37 -1.16 -6.02 -2.72
C MET A 37 -1.75 -6.33 -4.11
N GLY A 38 -1.28 -7.40 -4.77
CA GLY A 38 -1.75 -7.73 -6.13
C GLY A 38 -1.49 -6.63 -7.18
N ASN A 39 -0.50 -5.76 -6.92
CA ASN A 39 -0.13 -4.70 -7.84
C ASN A 39 0.50 -5.32 -9.11
N PRO A 40 0.08 -4.90 -10.31
CA PRO A 40 0.78 -5.28 -11.54
C PRO A 40 2.25 -4.85 -11.50
N ASP A 41 3.12 -5.71 -12.01
CA ASP A 41 4.55 -5.47 -12.21
C ASP A 41 4.86 -4.88 -13.59
N GLY A 42 4.01 -5.16 -14.58
CA GLY A 42 4.12 -4.63 -15.93
C GLY A 42 3.60 -3.20 -16.11
N PRO A 43 4.08 -2.48 -17.14
CA PRO A 43 3.56 -1.17 -17.51
C PRO A 43 2.15 -1.27 -18.10
N THR A 44 1.41 -0.16 -18.05
CA THR A 44 0.17 -0.02 -18.81
C THR A 44 0.43 -0.22 -20.31
N PRO A 45 -0.40 -0.99 -21.04
CA PRO A 45 -0.26 -1.17 -22.48
C PRO A 45 -0.23 0.15 -23.27
N ARG A 46 0.66 0.25 -24.27
CA ARG A 46 0.89 1.49 -25.04
C ARG A 46 -0.33 2.06 -25.77
N HIS A 47 -1.31 1.23 -26.10
CA HIS A 47 -2.51 1.69 -26.82
C HIS A 47 -3.59 2.26 -25.88
N ILE A 48 -3.37 2.20 -24.56
CA ILE A 48 -4.28 2.73 -23.54
C ILE A 48 -3.89 4.16 -23.12
N VAL A 49 -2.61 4.51 -23.22
CA VAL A 49 -2.03 5.79 -22.76
C VAL A 49 -1.78 6.78 -23.89
#